data_AF-X7RYW4-F1
#
_entry.id   AF-X7RYW4-F1
#
_cell.length_a   1.000
_cell.length_b   1.000
_cell.length_c   1.000
_cell.angle_alpha   90.00
_cell.angle_beta   90.00
_cell.angle_gamma   90.00
#
_symmetry.space_group_name_H-M   'P 1'
#
loop_
_entity.id
_entity.type
_entity.pdbx_description
1 polymer ?
#
loop_
_entity_poly.entity_id
_entity_poly.type
_entity_poly.pdbx_seq_one_letter_code
_entity_poly.pdbx_strand_id
1 'polypeptide(L)' 'MELHDLTLKKEVAREGAWEVLARINKVEDIVGENSLLELIYKKIGDKTLEIPKMTLEDIENFETIMKFLNNIFMEIQGE' A
#
# COMPACT_ATOMS: atom_id res chain seq x y z
N MET A 1 -0.60 -1.13 -24.50
CA MET A 1 0.29 -1.65 -23.44
C MET A 1 0.33 -3.15 -23.61
N GLU A 2 1.51 -3.74 -23.63
CA GLU A 2 1.63 -5.19 -23.74
C GLU A 2 1.15 -5.86 -22.44
N LEU A 3 0.67 -7.10 -22.51
CA LEU A 3 0.26 -7.88 -21.33
C LEU A 3 1.40 -7.98 -20.28
N HIS A 4 2.65 -7.95 -20.77
CA HIS A 4 3.85 -7.91 -19.95
C HIS A 4 3.93 -6.65 -19.06
N ASP A 5 3.59 -5.49 -19.60
CA ASP A 5 3.64 -4.20 -18.88
C ASP A 5 2.63 -4.16 -17.71
N LEU A 6 1.43 -4.71 -17.93
CA LEU A 6 0.41 -4.79 -16.88
C LEU A 6 0.82 -5.78 -15.78
N THR A 7 1.43 -6.90 -16.15
CA THR A 7 1.92 -7.90 -15.18
C THR A 7 3.01 -7.29 -14.31
N LEU A 8 3.98 -6.59 -14.93
CA LEU A 8 5.04 -5.90 -14.20
C LEU A 8 4.47 -4.84 -13.24
N LYS A 9 3.53 -4.01 -13.70
CA LYS A 9 2.86 -3.01 -12.84
C LYS A 9 2.13 -3.64 -11.65
N LYS A 10 1.51 -4.80 -11.83
CA LYS A 10 0.86 -5.54 -10.74
C LYS A 10 1.86 -6.02 -9.68
N GLU A 11 3.03 -6.51 -10.10
CA GLU A 11 4.09 -6.92 -9.17
C GLU A 11 4.66 -5.72 -8.41
N VAL A 12 4.96 -4.62 -9.10
CA VAL A 12 5.42 -3.37 -8.47
C VAL A 12 4.40 -2.84 -7.46
N ALA A 13 3.11 -2.84 -7.82
CA ALA A 13 2.05 -2.43 -6.90
C ALA A 13 1.94 -3.34 -5.67
N ARG A 14 2.21 -4.65 -5.82
CA ARG A 14 2.21 -5.60 -4.70
C ARG A 14 3.37 -5.32 -3.75
N GLU A 15 4.57 -5.09 -4.28
CA GLU A 15 5.73 -4.71 -3.47
C GLU A 15 5.48 -3.40 -2.72
N GLY A 16 4.96 -2.37 -3.41
CA GLY A 16 4.60 -1.10 -2.79
C GLY A 16 3.56 -1.26 -1.66
N ALA A 17 2.59 -2.16 -1.84
CA ALA A 17 1.60 -2.42 -0.79
C ALA A 17 2.22 -3.08 0.45
N TRP A 18 3.15 -4.01 0.26
CA TRP A 18 3.90 -4.60 1.37
C TRP A 18 4.76 -3.57 2.10
N GLU A 19 5.34 -2.61 1.38
CA GLU A 19 6.06 -1.50 2.00
C GLU A 19 5.14 -0.67 2.90
N VAL A 20 3.96 -0.30 2.42
CA VAL A 20 2.96 0.45 3.21
C VAL A 20 2.59 -0.33 4.47
N LEU A 21 2.29 -1.62 4.34
CA LEU A 21 1.95 -2.48 5.49
C LEU A 21 3.09 -2.57 6.51
N ALA A 22 4.34 -2.67 6.05
CA ALA A 22 5.50 -2.67 6.92
C ALA A 22 5.70 -1.32 7.63
N ARG A 23 5.44 -0.20 6.94
CA ARG A 23 5.50 1.14 7.54
C ARG A 23 4.43 1.36 8.59
N ILE A 24 3.21 0.84 8.40
CA ILE A 24 2.16 0.90 9.43
C ILE A 24 2.66 0.29 10.74
N ASN A 25 3.27 -0.89 10.70
CA ASN A 25 3.82 -1.53 11.90
C ASN A 25 4.89 -0.65 12.57
N LYS A 26 5.77 -0.01 11.79
CA LYS A 26 6.77 0.92 12.33
C LYS A 26 6.15 2.16 12.97
N VAL A 27 5.05 2.66 12.40
CA VAL A 27 4.32 3.78 12.98
C VAL A 27 3.67 3.35 14.29
N GLU A 28 3.09 2.15 14.37
CA GLU A 28 2.54 1.59 15.61
C GLU A 28 3.61 1.45 16.70
N ASP A 29 4.85 1.10 16.36
CA ASP A 29 5.97 1.08 17.32
C ASP A 29 6.23 2.48 17.95
N ILE A 30 5.88 3.57 17.25
CA ILE A 30 6.07 4.96 17.71
C ILE A 30 4.85 5.46 18.49
N VAL A 31 3.64 5.22 17.96
CA VAL A 31 2.40 5.82 18.49
C VAL A 31 1.61 4.89 19.43
N GLY A 32 2.01 3.62 19.52
CA GLY A 32 1.28 2.55 20.20
C GLY A 32 0.17 1.94 19.35
N GLU A 33 -0.45 0.87 19.87
CA GLU A 33 -1.59 0.20 19.21
C GLU A 33 -2.69 1.20 18.87
N ASN A 34 -3.10 1.23 17.59
CA ASN A 34 -4.04 2.22 17.09
C ASN A 34 -5.07 1.58 16.16
N SER A 35 -6.35 1.64 16.56
CA SER A 35 -7.45 1.03 15.80
C SER A 35 -7.62 1.59 14.38
N LEU A 36 -7.20 2.84 14.13
CA LEU A 36 -7.22 3.41 12.78
C LEU A 36 -6.12 2.77 11.92
N LEU A 37 -4.93 2.58 12.46
CA LEU A 37 -3.82 1.92 11.76
C LEU A 37 -4.14 0.45 11.47
N GLU A 38 -4.74 -0.26 12.42
CA GLU A 38 -5.24 -1.63 12.22
C GLU A 38 -6.28 -1.70 11.08
N LEU A 39 -7.23 -0.75 11.04
CA LEU A 39 -8.23 -0.68 9.98
C LEU A 39 -7.61 -0.41 8.61
N ILE A 40 -6.63 0.49 8.55
CA ILE A 40 -5.90 0.79 7.31
C ILE A 40 -5.10 -0.44 6.86
N TYR A 41 -4.39 -1.09 7.78
CA TYR A 41 -3.62 -2.31 7.52
C TYR A 41 -4.50 -3.38 6.87
N LYS A 42 -5.66 -3.66 7.47
CA LYS A 42 -6.60 -4.65 6.94
C LYS A 42 -7.10 -4.27 5.55
N LYS A 43 -7.51 -3.01 5.34
CA LYS A 43 -8.03 -2.54 4.04
C LYS A 43 -6.97 -2.60 2.93
N ILE A 44 -5.73 -2.25 3.23
CA ILE A 44 -4.63 -2.36 2.26
C ILE A 44 -4.32 -3.83 1.98
N GLY A 45 -4.26 -4.68 3.01
CA GLY A 45 -4.04 -6.11 2.86
C GLY A 45 -5.10 -6.78 1.96
N ASP A 46 -6.38 -6.51 2.20
CA ASP A 46 -7.48 -7.03 1.38
C ASP A 46 -7.34 -6.57 -0.08
N LYS A 47 -7.01 -5.29 -0.31
CA LYS A 47 -6.83 -4.73 -1.66
C LYS A 47 -5.60 -5.30 -2.38
N THR A 48 -4.54 -5.65 -1.65
CA THR A 48 -3.36 -6.33 -2.20
C THR A 48 -3.71 -7.71 -2.77
N LEU A 49 -4.62 -8.44 -2.13
CA LEU A 49 -5.08 -9.75 -2.62
C LEU A 49 -5.90 -9.64 -3.92
N GLU A 50 -6.48 -8.48 -4.21
CA GLU A 50 -7.28 -8.22 -5.40
C GLU A 50 -6.45 -7.80 -6.63
N ILE A 51 -5.16 -7.44 -6.44
CA ILE A 51 -4.24 -7.00 -7.51
C ILE A 51 -4.28 -7.90 -8.77
N PRO A 52 -4.31 -9.24 -8.68
CA PRO A 52 -4.35 -10.08 -9.88
C PRO A 52 -5.54 -9.77 -10.80
N LYS A 53 -6.67 -9.32 -10.24
CA LYS A 53 -7.92 -9.00 -10.95
C LYS A 53 -8.03 -7.54 -11.39
N MET A 54 -7.14 -6.67 -10.92
CA MET A 54 -7.17 -5.24 -11.21
C MET A 54 -6.85 -4.92 -12.67
N THR A 55 -7.50 -3.88 -13.19
CA THR A 55 -7.15 -3.24 -14.45
C THR A 55 -5.94 -2.29 -14.25
N LEU A 56 -5.45 -1.68 -15.32
CA LEU A 56 -4.41 -0.65 -15.19
C LEU A 56 -4.88 0.52 -14.32
N GLU A 57 -6.08 1.02 -14.59
CA GLU A 57 -6.65 2.17 -13.89
C GLU A 57 -6.78 1.88 -12.39
N ASP A 58 -7.21 0.66 -12.04
CA ASP A 58 -7.27 0.21 -10.65
C ASP A 58 -5.89 0.21 -9.96
N ILE A 59 -4.84 -0.19 -10.69
CA ILE A 59 -3.46 -0.19 -10.20
C ILE A 59 -2.95 1.25 -10.00
N GLU A 60 -3.16 2.15 -10.96
CA GLU A 60 -2.73 3.55 -10.88
C GLU A 60 -3.44 4.30 -9.73
N ASN A 61 -4.74 4.02 -9.54
CA ASN A 61 -5.49 4.51 -8.40
C ASN A 61 -4.95 3.94 -7.09
N PHE A 62 -4.58 2.65 -7.06
CA PHE A 62 -4.02 2.04 -5.86
C PHE A 62 -2.64 2.61 -5.51
N GLU A 63 -1.75 2.77 -6.49
CA GLU A 63 -0.44 3.41 -6.31
C GLU A 63 -0.57 4.82 -5.74
N THR A 64 -1.55 5.60 -6.21
CA THR A 64 -1.81 6.95 -5.71
C THR A 64 -2.19 6.94 -4.23
N ILE A 65 -3.06 6.01 -3.81
CA ILE A 65 -3.46 5.83 -2.41
C ILE A 65 -2.26 5.40 -1.56
N MET A 66 -1.46 4.44 -2.04
CA MET A 66 -0.27 3.95 -1.33
C MET A 66 0.76 5.05 -1.12
N LYS A 67 1.03 5.87 -2.14
CA LYS A 67 1.95 7.02 -2.04
C LYS A 67 1.46 8.03 -1.01
N PHE A 68 0.16 8.35 -1.02
CA PHE A 68 -0.42 9.26 -0.04
C PHE A 68 -0.25 8.75 1.40
N LEU A 69 -0.54 7.47 1.65
CA LEU A 69 -0.35 6.85 2.95
C LEU A 69 1.12 6.81 3.37
N ASN A 70 2.02 6.41 2.47
CA ASN A 70 3.45 6.37 2.76
C ASN A 70 4.00 7.74 3.16
N ASN A 71 3.57 8.82 2.51
CA ASN A 71 4.00 10.17 2.88
C ASN A 71 3.57 10.52 4.31
N ILE A 72 2.33 10.21 4.69
CA ILE A 72 1.85 10.42 6.07
C ILE A 72 2.69 9.60 7.06
N PHE A 73 2.94 8.33 6.77
CA PHE A 73 3.70 7.46 7.66
C PHE A 73 5.16 7.91 7.78
N MET A 74 5.79 8.35 6.70
CA MET A 74 7.13 8.92 6.72
C MET A 74 7.22 10.17 7.61
N GLU A 75 6.25 11.08 7.49
CA GLU A 75 6.19 12.27 8.34
C GLU A 75 6.10 11.92 9.83
N ILE A 76 5.35 10.88 10.19
CA ILE A 76 5.25 10.40 11.58
C ILE A 76 6.57 9.76 12.05
N GLN A 77 7.25 9.04 11.15
CA GLN A 77 8.55 8.42 11.42
C GLN A 77 9.71 9.43 11.46
N GLY A 78 9.51 10.66 10.98
CA GLY A 78 10.56 11.68 10.84
C GLY A 78 11.52 11.43 9.67
N GLU A 79 11.06 10.73 8.62
CA GLU A 79 11.79 10.44 7.37
C GLU A 79 11.46 11.44 6.25
#